data_AF-A0A434G6N5-F1
#
_entry.id   AF-A0A434G6N5-F1
#
_cell.length_a   1.000
_cell.length_b   1.000
_cell.length_c   1.000
_cell.angle_alpha   90.00
_cell.angle_beta   90.00
_cell.angle_gamma   90.00
#
_symmetry.space_group_name_H-M   'P 1'
#
loop_
_entity.id
_entity.type
_entity.pdbx_description
1 polymer ?
#
loop_
_entity_poly.entity_id
_entity_poly.type
_entity_poly.pdbx_seq_one_letter_code
_entity_poly.pdbx_strand_id
1 'polypeptide(L)' 'RNPMYVAVLAIILGQALIFSSWPVLFYGLVAAAAMISFVKVYEEPTLASRYGAEYETYRRAVPGWLPRITPWRGQ' A
#
# COMPACT_ATOMS: atom_id res chain seq x y z
N ARG A 1 -0.43 0.47 6.61
CA ARG A 1 -1.87 0.22 6.36
C ARG A 1 -2.10 -0.89 5.36
N ASN A 2 -1.26 -1.00 4.32
CA ASN A 2 -1.55 -1.77 3.13
C ASN A 2 -0.49 -2.87 2.86
N PRO A 3 -0.23 -3.77 3.83
CA PRO A 3 0.87 -4.74 3.75
C PRO A 3 0.69 -5.75 2.61
N MET A 4 -0.56 -6.09 2.28
CA MET A 4 -0.88 -6.97 1.14
C MET A 4 -0.36 -6.37 -0.17
N TYR A 5 -0.62 -5.08 -0.41
CA TYR A 5 -0.18 -4.40 -1.63
C TYR A 5 1.35 -4.31 -1.72
N VAL A 6 2.01 -4.04 -0.60
CA VAL A 6 3.49 -4.04 -0.52
C VAL A 6 4.06 -5.42 -0.84
N ALA A 7 3.46 -6.50 -0.31
CA ALA A 7 3.87 -7.87 -0.59
C ALA A 7 3.71 -8.22 -2.07
N VAL A 8 2.57 -7.87 -2.69
CA VAL A 8 2.33 -8.10 -4.13
C VAL A 8 3.38 -7.37 -4.97
N LEU A 9 3.69 -6.11 -4.65
CA LEU A 9 4.73 -5.37 -5.37
C LEU A 9 6.11 -5.97 -5.19
N ALA A 10 6.47 -6.40 -3.98
CA ALA A 10 7.75 -7.07 -3.72
C ALA A 10 7.87 -8.39 -4.50
N ILE A 11 6.78 -9.17 -4.61
CA ILE A 11 6.75 -10.41 -5.40
C ILE A 11 6.96 -10.11 -6.89
N ILE A 12 6.25 -9.12 -7.46
CA ILE A 12 6.41 -8.77 -8.88
C ILE A 12 7.84 -8.27 -9.15
N LEU A 13 8.42 -7.50 -8.23
CA LEU A 13 9.81 -7.06 -8.30
C LEU A 13 10.78 -8.25 -8.27
N GLY A 14 10.54 -9.21 -7.38
CA GLY A 14 11.30 -10.47 -7.33
C GLY A 14 11.22 -11.26 -8.63
N GLN A 15 10.02 -11.36 -9.23
CA GLN A 15 9.85 -11.99 -10.53
C GLN A 15 10.62 -11.24 -11.63
N ALA A 16 10.52 -9.91 -11.69
CA ALA A 16 11.25 -9.11 -12.67
C ALA A 16 12.77 -9.31 -12.57
N LEU A 17 13.31 -9.43 -11.36
CA LEU A 17 14.72 -9.68 -11.10
C LEU A 17 15.14 -11.12 -11.47
N ILE A 18 14.36 -12.13 -11.09
CA ILE A 18 14.65 -13.55 -11.39
C ILE A 18 14.62 -13.82 -12.89
N PHE A 19 13.62 -13.27 -13.59
CA PHE A 19 13.45 -13.47 -15.03
C PHE A 19 14.23 -12.44 -15.88
N SER A 20 14.89 -11.46 -15.24
CA SER A 20 15.60 -10.34 -15.88
C SER A 20 14.80 -9.70 -17.02
N SER A 21 13.48 -9.62 -16.85
CA SER A 21 12.53 -9.35 -17.92
C SER A 21 11.96 -7.94 -17.79
N TRP A 22 12.40 -7.05 -18.69
CA TRP A 22 11.92 -5.67 -18.77
C TRP A 22 10.39 -5.53 -18.90
N PRO A 23 9.68 -6.39 -19.66
CA PRO A 23 8.22 -6.37 -19.69
C PRO A 23 7.56 -6.63 -18.33
N VAL A 24 8.11 -7.55 -17.52
CA VAL A 24 7.60 -7.86 -16.18
C VAL A 24 7.80 -6.68 -15.24
N LEU A 25 8.92 -5.99 -15.38
CA LEU A 25 9.22 -4.79 -14.60
C LEU A 25 8.25 -3.64 -14.94
N PHE A 26 7.96 -3.43 -16.22
CA PHE A 26 6.97 -2.45 -16.65
C PHE A 26 5.56 -2.80 -16.17
N TYR A 27 5.17 -4.07 -16.27
CA TYR A 27 3.92 -4.57 -15.71
C TYR A 27 3.82 -4.30 -14.21
N GLY A 28 4.90 -4.55 -13.46
CA GLY A 28 4.98 -4.26 -12.03
C GLY A 28 4.83 -2.78 -11.69
N LEU A 29 5.43 -1.89 -12.48
CA LEU A 29 5.27 -0.44 -12.33
C LEU A 29 3.83 0.02 -12.59
N VAL A 30 3.19 -0.51 -13.64
CA VAL A 30 1.78 -0.20 -13.95
C VAL A 30 0.87 -0.72 -12.85
N ALA A 31 1.09 -1.95 -12.38
CA ALA A 31 0.36 -2.53 -11.27
C ALA A 31 0.55 -1.70 -9.98
N ALA A 32 1.77 -1.25 -9.68
CA ALA A 32 2.07 -0.36 -8.56
C ALA A 32 1.31 0.95 -8.65
N ALA A 33 1.35 1.62 -9.81
CA ALA A 33 0.64 2.87 -10.04
C ALA A 33 -0.87 2.70 -9.88
N ALA A 34 -1.45 1.62 -10.44
CA ALA A 34 -2.86 1.30 -10.28
C ALA A 34 -3.23 1.07 -8.82
N MET A 35 -2.43 0.30 -8.08
CA MET A 35 -2.65 0.02 -6.66
C MET A 35 -2.58 1.30 -5.82
N ILE A 36 -1.54 2.11 -6.00
CA ILE A 36 -1.37 3.38 -5.29
C ILE A 36 -2.55 4.31 -5.57
N SER A 37 -2.99 4.37 -6.82
CA SER A 37 -4.11 5.21 -7.24
C SER A 37 -5.42 4.72 -6.60
N PHE A 38 -5.68 3.41 -6.63
CA PHE A 38 -6.87 2.82 -6.01
C PHE A 38 -6.92 3.07 -4.51
N VAL A 39 -5.80 2.91 -3.81
CA VAL A 39 -5.69 3.19 -2.37
C VAL A 39 -6.00 4.66 -2.06
N LYS A 40 -5.45 5.60 -2.84
CA LYS A 40 -5.66 7.04 -2.61
C LYS A 40 -7.05 7.53 -3.01
N VAL A 41 -7.61 7.00 -4.08
CA VAL A 41 -8.87 7.49 -4.68
C VAL A 41 -10.09 6.77 -4.12
N TYR A 42 -9.95 5.53 -3.65
CA TYR A 42 -11.06 4.72 -3.20
C TYR A 42 -10.98 4.40 -1.71
N GLU A 43 -9.90 3.76 -1.25
CA GLU A 43 -9.80 3.34 0.15
C GLU A 43 -9.76 4.54 1.11
N GLU A 44 -8.86 5.50 0.91
CA GLU A 44 -8.73 6.64 1.83
C GLU A 44 -10.01 7.48 1.98
N PRO A 45 -10.72 7.89 0.90
CA PRO A 45 -11.96 8.65 1.04
C PRO A 45 -13.13 7.80 1.56
N THR A 46 -13.24 6.51 1.19
CA THR A 46 -14.30 5.64 1.74
C THR A 46 -14.09 5.38 3.23
N LEU A 47 -12.85 5.14 3.67
CA LEU A 47 -12.52 4.96 5.08
C LEU A 47 -12.66 6.27 5.87
N ALA A 48 -12.26 7.41 5.31
CA ALA A 48 -12.47 8.72 5.92
C ALA A 48 -13.97 9.06 6.05
N SER A 49 -14.79 8.72 5.06
CA SER A 49 -16.24 8.90 5.12
C SER A 49 -16.91 7.99 6.15
N ARG A 50 -16.42 6.75 6.30
CA ARG A 50 -17.01 5.73 7.18
C ARG A 50 -16.59 5.86 8.65
N TYR A 51 -15.36 6.29 8.91
CA TYR A 51 -14.75 6.31 10.26
C TYR A 51 -14.29 7.70 10.72
N GLY A 52 -14.35 8.72 9.84
CA GLY A 52 -14.12 10.11 10.21
C GLY A 52 -12.82 10.37 10.98
N ALA A 53 -12.94 11.01 12.14
CA ALA A 53 -11.82 11.46 12.96
C ALA A 53 -10.98 10.32 13.57
N GLU A 54 -11.57 9.15 13.81
CA GLU A 54 -10.85 7.97 14.30
C GLU A 54 -9.89 7.44 13.22
N TYR A 55 -10.35 7.42 11.96
CA TYR A 55 -9.50 7.01 10.83
C TYR A 55 -8.40 8.02 10.55
N GLU A 56 -8.62 9.32 10.75
CA GLU A 56 -7.56 10.33 10.66
C GLU A 56 -6.48 10.16 11.74
N THR A 57 -6.89 9.82 12.97
CA THR A 57 -5.97 9.55 14.08
C THR A 57 -5.13 8.29 13.82
N TYR A 58 -5.79 7.22 13.36
CA TYR A 58 -5.12 6.02 12.85
C TYR A 58 -4.24 6.33 11.62
N ARG A 59 -4.67 7.27 10.76
CA ARG A 59 -3.95 7.63 9.54
C ARG A 59 -2.57 8.18 9.84
N ARG A 60 -2.51 9.07 10.81
CA ARG A 60 -1.28 9.72 11.29
C ARG A 60 -0.39 8.77 12.09
N ALA A 61 -0.99 7.88 12.88
CA ALA A 61 -0.23 6.99 13.75
C ALA A 61 0.40 5.79 13.02
N VAL A 62 -0.18 5.33 11.91
CA VAL A 62 0.30 4.15 11.19
C VAL A 62 0.80 4.55 9.80
N PRO A 63 2.08 4.39 9.45
CA PRO A 63 2.53 4.62 8.08
C PRO A 63 1.82 3.67 7.09
N GLY A 64 1.51 4.19 5.90
CA GLY A 64 0.73 3.47 4.88
C GLY A 64 1.47 2.26 4.29
N TRP A 65 2.74 2.46 3.96
CA TRP A 65 3.57 1.58 3.14
C TRP A 65 4.72 0.92 3.89
N LEU A 66 5.26 1.56 4.93
CA LEU A 66 6.35 1.01 5.73
C LEU A 66 5.79 0.29 6.96
N PRO A 67 6.27 -0.93 7.27
CA PRO A 67 5.87 -1.62 8.49
C PRO A 67 6.39 -0.86 9.70
N ARG A 68 5.49 -0.58 10.66
CA ARG A 68 5.88 -0.02 11.95
C ARG A 68 6.34 -1.17 12.85
N ILE A 69 7.55 -1.09 13.39
CA ILE A 69 8.14 -2.14 14.23
C ILE A 69 7.49 -2.17 15.63
N THR A 70 6.92 -1.04 16.06
CA THR A 70 6.20 -0.92 17.34
C THR A 70 4.69 -0.92 17.13
N PRO A 71 3.92 -1.72 17.90
CA PRO A 71 2.45 -1.76 17.80
C PRO A 71 1.82 -0.42 18.20
N TRP A 72 0.79 -0.01 17.47
CA TRP A 72 -0.03 1.13 17.87
C TRP A 72 -0.93 0.72 19.04
N ARG A 73 -0.75 1.34 20.19
CA ARG A 73 -1.71 1.27 21.30
C ARG A 73 -2.65 2.45 21.09
N GLY A 74 -3.89 2.16 20.70
CA GLY A 74 -4.93 3.19 20.56
C GLY A 74 -5.07 4.00 21.84
N GLN A 75 -5.33 5.31 21.69
CA GLN A 75 -5.87 6.12 22.79
C GLN A 75 -7.38 5.96 22.81
#